data_AF-A0A663M0M9-F1
#
_entry.id   AF-A0A663M0M9-F1
#
_cell.length_a   1.000
_cell.length_b   1.000
_cell.length_c   1.000
_cell.angle_alpha   90.00
_cell.angle_beta   90.00
_cell.angle_gamma   90.00
#
_symmetry.space_group_name_H-M   'P 1'
#
loop_
_entity.id
_entity.type
_entity.pdbx_description
1 polymer ?
#
loop_
_entity_poly.entity_id
_entity_poly.type
_entity_poly.pdbx_seq_one_letter_code
_entity_poly.pdbx_strand_id
1 'polypeptide(L)'
;MKPACIKALTRIFRISDQDNDGTLNDAELNFFQRICFNTPLAPQALEDVKNVVRKNLSDGVADNGLTLKGFLFLHTLFIQRGRHETTWTVLRRFGYDDDLELTPEYLFPPLKIPPDCTTELNHHAYLFLQSIFDKHDLDRDCALSPDELKDLFKVFPYMPWGPDVNNTVCTNERGWITYQGFLSQWTLTTYLDVQRCLEYLGYLGYSILAEQESQASAITVTRDKKIDLQKKQTQRNVFRCNVVGMKGCGKSGVLQALLGRNLIRQRQIRAEHKSYYAINTVYVYGQEKYLLLHDVSDSEFLTDAETICDAVCLVYDVSNPKSFEYCARIFKQHFMDSRIPCLVVAAKSDLHEVRQEYSISPAEFCKKHKMPPPQAFTCNTVDVPSKDIFVKLTTMAMYPHARLRCMCACNRCTFCICQNFLNSDLLQSVKNKLFTAVLNRSLTLFTRYQVFQTEQFW
;
A
#
# COMPACT_ATOMS: atom_id res chain seq x y z
N MET A 1 -20.97 10.62 -32.66
CA MET A 1 -21.25 10.16 -31.29
C MET A 1 -21.23 11.34 -30.35
N LYS A 2 -22.05 11.33 -29.28
CA LYS A 2 -22.04 12.41 -28.26
C LYS A 2 -20.72 12.39 -27.45
N PRO A 3 -20.23 13.54 -26.95
CA PRO A 3 -18.97 13.61 -26.18
C PRO A 3 -18.90 12.69 -24.95
N ALA A 4 -19.98 12.58 -24.18
CA ALA A 4 -20.05 11.70 -23.01
C ALA A 4 -19.81 10.22 -23.37
N CYS A 5 -20.39 9.76 -24.49
CA CYS A 5 -20.19 8.39 -24.99
C CYS A 5 -18.74 8.15 -25.43
N ILE A 6 -18.12 9.14 -26.09
CA ILE A 6 -16.69 9.06 -26.46
C ILE A 6 -15.82 8.98 -25.20
N LYS A 7 -16.11 9.76 -24.17
CA LYS A 7 -15.39 9.73 -22.88
C LYS A 7 -15.50 8.35 -22.23
N ALA A 8 -16.71 7.79 -22.14
CA ALA A 8 -16.95 6.48 -21.57
C ALA A 8 -16.20 5.37 -22.33
N LEU A 9 -16.35 5.33 -23.67
CA LEU A 9 -15.66 4.35 -24.53
C LEU A 9 -14.14 4.49 -24.49
N THR A 10 -13.62 5.71 -24.37
CA THR A 10 -12.18 5.96 -24.23
C THR A 10 -11.64 5.40 -22.91
N ARG A 11 -12.40 5.54 -21.80
CA ARG A 11 -12.04 4.90 -20.53
C ARG A 11 -12.08 3.36 -20.65
N ILE A 12 -13.11 2.81 -21.30
CA ILE A 12 -13.24 1.36 -21.53
C ILE A 12 -12.05 0.84 -22.34
N PHE A 13 -11.65 1.54 -23.40
CA PHE A 13 -10.47 1.20 -24.19
C PHE A 13 -9.22 1.13 -23.31
N ARG A 14 -8.95 2.17 -22.51
CA ARG A 14 -7.78 2.22 -21.61
C ARG A 14 -7.76 1.13 -20.54
N ILE A 15 -8.93 0.67 -20.09
CA ILE A 15 -9.04 -0.45 -19.16
C ILE A 15 -8.78 -1.78 -19.89
N SER A 16 -9.23 -1.89 -21.14
CA SER A 16 -9.12 -3.10 -21.95
C SER A 16 -7.73 -3.32 -22.52
N ASP A 17 -6.99 -2.22 -22.75
CA ASP A 17 -5.56 -2.17 -23.08
C ASP A 17 -4.79 -2.50 -21.80
N GLN A 18 -4.42 -3.76 -21.60
CA GLN A 18 -3.85 -4.29 -20.36
C GLN A 18 -2.34 -4.11 -20.29
N ASP A 19 -1.66 -4.02 -21.43
CA ASP A 19 -0.22 -3.76 -21.51
C ASP A 19 0.14 -2.28 -21.73
N ASN A 20 -0.85 -1.40 -21.94
CA ASN A 20 -0.72 0.04 -22.15
C ASN A 20 0.11 0.41 -23.38
N ASP A 21 0.10 -0.44 -24.41
CA ASP A 21 0.81 -0.17 -25.66
C ASP A 21 0.04 0.81 -26.58
N GLY A 22 -1.19 1.16 -26.22
CA GLY A 22 -2.05 2.09 -26.95
C GLY A 22 -2.91 1.43 -28.03
N THR A 23 -2.86 0.11 -28.13
CA THR A 23 -3.66 -0.72 -29.04
C THR A 23 -4.35 -1.85 -28.25
N LEU A 24 -5.35 -2.48 -28.86
CA LEU A 24 -5.92 -3.73 -28.35
C LEU A 24 -5.46 -4.88 -29.23
N ASN A 25 -4.54 -5.69 -28.72
CA ASN A 25 -4.05 -6.86 -29.41
C ASN A 25 -5.12 -7.99 -29.43
N ASP A 26 -4.82 -9.10 -30.10
CA ASP A 26 -5.80 -10.20 -30.24
C ASP A 26 -6.20 -10.83 -28.91
N ALA A 27 -5.28 -10.90 -27.94
CA ALA A 27 -5.56 -11.46 -26.63
C ALA A 27 -6.54 -10.54 -25.86
N GLU A 28 -6.28 -9.24 -25.87
CA GLU A 28 -7.12 -8.23 -25.21
C GLU A 28 -8.48 -8.09 -25.88
N LEU A 29 -8.55 -8.11 -27.21
CA LEU A 29 -9.81 -8.10 -27.95
C LEU A 29 -10.64 -9.35 -27.67
N ASN A 30 -10.01 -10.53 -27.58
CA ASN A 30 -10.70 -11.76 -27.21
C ASN A 30 -11.18 -11.73 -25.76
N PHE A 31 -10.37 -11.21 -24.84
CA PHE A 31 -10.77 -11.00 -23.46
C PHE A 31 -11.97 -10.05 -23.38
N PHE A 32 -11.91 -8.89 -24.05
CA PHE A 32 -12.97 -7.90 -24.14
C PHE A 32 -14.28 -8.48 -24.71
N GLN A 33 -14.20 -9.26 -25.79
CA GLN A 33 -15.34 -9.92 -26.40
C GLN A 33 -15.97 -10.93 -25.46
N ARG A 34 -15.16 -11.74 -24.78
CA ARG A 34 -15.64 -12.75 -23.83
C ARG A 34 -16.37 -12.09 -22.65
N ILE A 35 -15.81 -11.04 -22.05
CA ILE A 35 -16.45 -10.38 -20.91
C ILE A 35 -17.74 -9.65 -21.29
N CYS A 36 -17.86 -9.12 -22.52
CA CYS A 36 -19.02 -8.35 -22.96
C CYS A 36 -20.13 -9.21 -23.59
N PHE A 37 -19.78 -10.27 -24.31
CA PHE A 37 -20.71 -11.02 -25.17
C PHE A 37 -20.70 -12.53 -24.93
N ASN A 38 -19.96 -13.02 -23.92
CA ASN A 38 -19.83 -14.43 -23.54
C ASN A 38 -19.30 -15.36 -24.65
N THR A 39 -18.84 -14.81 -25.78
CA THR A 39 -18.35 -15.59 -26.93
C THR A 39 -17.10 -14.91 -27.49
N PRO A 40 -15.95 -15.60 -27.57
CA PRO A 40 -14.78 -15.06 -28.26
C PRO A 40 -15.03 -15.01 -29.78
N LEU A 41 -14.35 -14.10 -30.47
CA LEU A 41 -14.41 -14.06 -31.93
C LEU A 41 -13.47 -15.13 -32.51
N ALA A 42 -13.90 -15.79 -33.59
CA ALA A 42 -12.99 -16.61 -34.38
C ALA A 42 -11.86 -15.71 -34.93
N PRO A 43 -10.60 -16.20 -35.02
CA PRO A 43 -9.46 -15.39 -35.48
C PRO A 43 -9.72 -14.68 -36.81
N GLN A 44 -10.37 -15.38 -37.76
CA GLN A 44 -10.75 -14.80 -39.04
C GLN A 44 -11.76 -13.65 -38.92
N ALA A 45 -12.76 -13.78 -38.04
CA ALA A 45 -13.77 -12.75 -37.83
C ALA A 45 -13.16 -11.48 -37.21
N LEU A 46 -12.16 -11.65 -36.34
CA LEU A 46 -11.43 -10.55 -35.74
C LEU A 46 -10.58 -9.81 -36.79
N GLU A 47 -9.91 -10.55 -37.68
CA GLU A 47 -9.18 -9.98 -38.81
C GLU A 47 -10.12 -9.27 -39.80
N ASP A 48 -11.32 -9.81 -40.04
CA ASP A 48 -12.34 -9.16 -40.88
C ASP A 48 -12.80 -7.83 -40.28
N VAL A 49 -12.97 -7.75 -38.94
CA VAL A 49 -13.26 -6.50 -38.24
C VAL A 49 -12.13 -5.49 -38.43
N LYS A 50 -10.86 -5.89 -38.24
CA LYS A 50 -9.71 -5.02 -38.49
C LYS A 50 -9.64 -4.56 -39.94
N ASN A 51 -9.92 -5.43 -40.90
CA ASN A 51 -9.95 -5.09 -42.32
C ASN A 51 -11.03 -4.04 -42.64
N VAL A 52 -12.20 -4.09 -41.99
CA VAL A 52 -13.20 -3.03 -42.09
C VAL A 52 -12.66 -1.71 -41.57
N VAL A 53 -11.93 -1.71 -40.45
CA VAL A 53 -11.31 -0.49 -39.91
C VAL A 53 -10.24 0.04 -40.87
N ARG A 54 -9.28 -0.78 -41.32
CA ARG A 54 -8.20 -0.38 -42.24
C ARG A 54 -8.73 0.25 -43.54
N LYS A 55 -9.86 -0.25 -44.06
CA LYS A 55 -10.50 0.29 -45.28
C LYS A 55 -11.09 1.69 -45.10
N ASN A 56 -11.45 2.08 -43.88
CA ASN A 56 -12.14 3.34 -43.61
C ASN A 56 -11.27 4.34 -42.83
N LEU A 57 -10.27 3.87 -42.10
CA LEU A 57 -9.46 4.66 -41.20
C LEU A 57 -8.02 4.13 -41.18
N SER A 58 -7.09 4.90 -41.76
CA SER A 58 -5.70 4.49 -41.95
C SER A 58 -4.92 4.30 -40.65
N ASP A 59 -5.30 5.02 -39.59
CA ASP A 59 -4.69 4.96 -38.24
C ASP A 59 -5.61 4.24 -37.22
N GLY A 60 -6.59 3.47 -37.71
CA GLY A 60 -7.50 2.70 -36.87
C GLY A 60 -6.94 1.35 -36.41
N VAL A 61 -5.87 0.86 -37.04
CA VAL A 61 -5.17 -0.38 -36.68
C VAL A 61 -3.66 -0.10 -36.75
N ALA A 62 -2.92 -0.42 -35.71
CA ALA A 62 -1.47 -0.28 -35.63
C ALA A 62 -0.87 -1.56 -35.03
N ASP A 63 0.26 -2.05 -35.55
CA ASP A 63 0.94 -3.26 -35.08
C ASP A 63 0.03 -4.48 -34.91
N ASN A 64 -0.94 -4.62 -35.82
CA ASN A 64 -2.01 -5.62 -35.78
C ASN A 64 -2.96 -5.53 -34.57
N GLY A 65 -2.88 -4.49 -33.74
CA GLY A 65 -3.84 -4.15 -32.69
C GLY A 65 -4.83 -3.06 -33.12
N LEU A 66 -6.01 -3.04 -32.49
CA LEU A 66 -7.03 -2.02 -32.73
C LEU A 66 -6.69 -0.75 -31.93
N THR A 67 -6.53 0.40 -32.59
CA THR A 67 -6.23 1.66 -31.89
C THR A 67 -7.50 2.25 -31.26
N LEU A 68 -7.35 3.22 -30.35
CA LEU A 68 -8.49 3.96 -29.79
C LEU A 68 -9.38 4.58 -30.90
N LYS A 69 -8.77 5.10 -31.96
CA LYS A 69 -9.52 5.68 -33.08
C LYS A 69 -10.31 4.61 -33.82
N GLY A 70 -9.70 3.44 -34.06
CA GLY A 70 -10.38 2.28 -34.63
C GLY A 70 -11.54 1.78 -33.76
N PHE A 71 -11.33 1.70 -32.44
CA PHE A 71 -12.36 1.32 -31.47
C PHE A 71 -13.57 2.25 -31.50
N LEU A 72 -13.33 3.57 -31.45
CA LEU A 72 -14.41 4.57 -31.56
C LEU A 72 -15.10 4.53 -32.94
N PHE A 73 -14.35 4.27 -34.01
CA PHE A 73 -14.91 4.08 -35.34
C PHE A 73 -15.86 2.87 -35.40
N LEU A 74 -15.49 1.73 -34.82
CA LEU A 74 -16.36 0.54 -34.75
C LEU A 74 -17.68 0.83 -34.03
N HIS A 75 -17.62 1.50 -32.87
CA HIS A 75 -18.84 1.89 -32.15
C HIS A 75 -19.71 2.88 -32.94
N THR A 76 -19.10 3.79 -33.70
CA THR A 76 -19.83 4.67 -34.63
C THR A 76 -20.55 3.86 -35.70
N LEU A 77 -19.86 2.88 -36.30
CA LEU A 77 -20.42 2.02 -37.35
C LEU A 77 -21.58 1.17 -36.82
N PHE A 78 -21.49 0.63 -35.61
CA PHE A 78 -22.59 -0.13 -35.00
C PHE A 78 -23.83 0.73 -34.80
N ILE A 79 -23.67 1.96 -34.29
CA ILE A 79 -24.78 2.89 -34.07
C ILE A 79 -25.44 3.28 -35.40
N GLN A 80 -24.64 3.64 -36.42
CA GLN A 80 -25.16 4.03 -37.74
C GLN A 80 -25.91 2.90 -38.46
N ARG A 81 -25.53 1.65 -38.21
CA ARG A 81 -26.20 0.46 -38.75
C ARG A 81 -27.40 -0.01 -37.92
N GLY A 82 -27.84 0.80 -36.95
CA GLY A 82 -28.97 0.47 -36.07
C GLY A 82 -28.67 -0.58 -34.99
N ARG A 83 -27.40 -1.02 -34.85
CA ARG A 83 -26.95 -2.02 -33.86
C ARG A 83 -26.43 -1.36 -32.58
N HIS A 84 -27.14 -0.34 -32.10
CA HIS A 84 -26.72 0.46 -30.95
C HIS A 84 -26.71 -0.35 -29.63
N GLU A 85 -27.55 -1.38 -29.52
CA GLU A 85 -27.53 -2.31 -28.37
C GLU A 85 -26.16 -2.95 -28.14
N THR A 86 -25.37 -3.22 -29.18
CA THR A 86 -23.99 -3.73 -29.02
C THR A 86 -23.10 -2.77 -28.22
N THR A 87 -23.24 -1.46 -28.47
CA THR A 87 -22.52 -0.43 -27.71
C THR A 87 -23.05 -0.34 -26.28
N TRP A 88 -24.36 -0.43 -26.07
CA TRP A 88 -24.96 -0.41 -24.74
C TRP A 88 -24.57 -1.63 -23.89
N THR A 89 -24.48 -2.82 -24.48
CA THR A 89 -23.98 -4.02 -23.79
C THR A 89 -22.57 -3.79 -23.22
N VAL A 90 -21.67 -3.19 -24.01
CA VAL A 90 -20.32 -2.83 -23.56
C VAL A 90 -20.37 -1.80 -22.43
N LEU A 91 -21.14 -0.73 -22.59
CA LEU A 91 -21.25 0.33 -21.56
C LEU A 91 -21.75 -0.24 -20.23
N ARG A 92 -22.84 -1.02 -20.26
CA ARG A 92 -23.42 -1.65 -19.07
C ARG A 92 -22.47 -2.67 -18.43
N ARG A 93 -21.72 -3.44 -19.24
CA ARG A 93 -20.72 -4.38 -18.72
C ARG A 93 -19.61 -3.69 -17.92
N PHE A 94 -19.28 -2.45 -18.30
CA PHE A 94 -18.29 -1.61 -17.64
C PHE A 94 -18.88 -0.68 -16.56
N GLY A 95 -20.12 -0.94 -16.14
CA GLY A 95 -20.77 -0.28 -15.00
C GLY A 95 -21.46 1.04 -15.32
N TYR A 96 -21.58 1.42 -16.60
CA TYR A 96 -22.29 2.64 -17.00
C TYR A 96 -23.80 2.45 -17.07
N ASP A 97 -24.55 3.47 -16.67
CA ASP A 97 -26.00 3.57 -16.83
C ASP A 97 -26.41 4.26 -18.15
N ASP A 98 -27.71 4.52 -18.29
CA ASP A 98 -28.29 5.16 -19.48
C ASP A 98 -27.90 6.65 -19.62
N ASP A 99 -27.41 7.28 -18.55
CA ASP A 99 -26.88 8.65 -18.54
C ASP A 99 -25.36 8.70 -18.79
N LEU A 100 -24.72 7.53 -18.96
CA LEU A 100 -23.29 7.35 -19.17
C LEU A 100 -22.45 7.75 -17.94
N GLU A 101 -23.03 7.59 -16.75
CA GLU A 101 -22.35 7.71 -15.47
C GLU A 101 -22.08 6.31 -14.88
N LEU A 102 -21.04 6.19 -14.05
CA LEU A 102 -20.76 4.92 -13.38
C LEU A 102 -21.75 4.73 -12.24
N THR A 103 -22.43 3.60 -12.25
CA THR A 103 -23.49 3.28 -11.28
C THR A 103 -22.96 3.25 -9.84
N PRO A 104 -23.75 3.72 -8.86
CA PRO A 104 -23.40 3.63 -7.45
C PRO A 104 -23.10 2.19 -7.00
N GLU A 105 -23.81 1.20 -7.53
CA GLU A 105 -23.62 -0.22 -7.22
C GLU A 105 -22.25 -0.72 -7.66
N TYR A 106 -21.73 -0.21 -8.78
CA TYR A 106 -20.41 -0.55 -9.31
C TYR A 106 -19.26 0.10 -8.52
N LEU A 107 -19.42 1.38 -8.14
CA LEU A 107 -18.38 2.15 -7.43
C LEU A 107 -18.40 1.96 -5.91
N PHE A 108 -19.57 1.78 -5.31
CA PHE A 108 -19.77 1.73 -3.86
C PHE A 108 -20.47 0.42 -3.44
N PRO A 109 -19.88 -0.76 -3.74
CA PRO A 109 -20.48 -2.02 -3.35
C PRO A 109 -20.59 -2.12 -1.83
N PRO A 110 -21.66 -2.75 -1.30
CA PRO A 110 -21.87 -2.84 0.13
C PRO A 110 -20.78 -3.69 0.80
N LEU A 111 -20.07 -3.10 1.76
CA LEU A 111 -19.09 -3.79 2.60
C LEU A 111 -19.30 -3.40 4.06
N LYS A 112 -19.87 -4.32 4.85
CA LYS A 112 -20.09 -4.09 6.28
C LYS A 112 -18.84 -4.45 7.08
N ILE A 113 -18.29 -3.48 7.79
CA ILE A 113 -17.12 -3.65 8.66
C ILE A 113 -17.63 -3.74 10.10
N PRO A 114 -17.45 -4.88 10.80
CA PRO A 114 -17.80 -4.96 12.21
C PRO A 114 -16.94 -4.02 13.06
N PRO A 115 -17.41 -3.59 14.24
CA PRO A 115 -16.59 -2.85 15.19
C PRO A 115 -15.29 -3.59 15.54
N ASP A 116 -14.21 -2.85 15.81
CA ASP A 116 -12.89 -3.38 16.18
C ASP A 116 -12.21 -4.27 15.11
N CYS A 117 -12.77 -4.38 13.91
CA CYS A 117 -12.15 -4.97 12.72
C CYS A 117 -11.37 -3.93 11.91
N THR A 118 -10.49 -4.40 11.03
CA THR A 118 -9.78 -3.56 10.04
C THR A 118 -9.95 -4.13 8.64
N THR A 119 -9.64 -3.32 7.63
CA THR A 119 -9.71 -3.68 6.22
C THR A 119 -8.30 -3.72 5.62
N GLU A 120 -8.00 -4.81 4.91
CA GLU A 120 -6.73 -5.03 4.22
C GLU A 120 -6.98 -5.49 2.79
N LEU A 121 -6.05 -5.24 1.87
CA LEU A 121 -6.09 -5.84 0.53
C LEU A 121 -5.71 -7.32 0.63
N ASN A 122 -6.43 -8.18 -0.10
CA ASN A 122 -6.03 -9.58 -0.23
C ASN A 122 -4.88 -9.75 -1.24
N HIS A 123 -4.31 -10.96 -1.31
CA HIS A 123 -3.16 -11.24 -2.19
C HIS A 123 -3.45 -10.95 -3.68
N HIS A 124 -4.63 -11.32 -4.18
CA HIS A 124 -4.99 -11.07 -5.58
C HIS A 124 -5.17 -9.58 -5.89
N ALA A 125 -5.67 -8.80 -4.94
CA ALA A 125 -5.75 -7.35 -5.06
C ALA A 125 -4.37 -6.70 -5.12
N TYR A 126 -3.40 -7.19 -4.33
CA TYR A 126 -2.01 -6.76 -4.48
C TYR A 126 -1.48 -7.11 -5.87
N LEU A 127 -1.64 -8.33 -6.37
CA LEU A 127 -1.19 -8.72 -7.72
C LEU A 127 -1.79 -7.82 -8.81
N PHE A 128 -3.08 -7.49 -8.71
CA PHE A 128 -3.73 -6.54 -9.62
C PHE A 128 -3.08 -5.15 -9.56
N LEU A 129 -2.83 -4.63 -8.36
CA LEU A 129 -2.19 -3.32 -8.21
C LEU A 129 -0.74 -3.33 -8.70
N GLN A 130 -0.02 -4.44 -8.54
CA GLN A 130 1.32 -4.62 -9.09
C GLN A 130 1.30 -4.58 -10.61
N SER A 131 0.36 -5.29 -11.26
CA SER A 131 0.22 -5.22 -12.72
C SER A 131 -0.19 -3.82 -13.19
N ILE A 132 -1.02 -3.10 -12.43
CA ILE A 132 -1.36 -1.70 -12.74
C ILE A 132 -0.13 -0.79 -12.61
N PHE A 133 0.73 -1.00 -11.63
CA PHE A 133 1.99 -0.25 -11.54
C PHE A 133 2.87 -0.51 -12.75
N ASP A 134 3.16 -1.78 -13.03
CA ASP A 134 4.08 -2.19 -14.11
C ASP A 134 3.58 -1.73 -15.49
N LYS A 135 2.25 -1.69 -15.68
CA LYS A 135 1.57 -1.16 -16.85
C LYS A 135 1.90 0.32 -17.13
N HIS A 136 2.14 1.11 -16.08
CA HIS A 136 2.37 2.55 -16.19
C HIS A 136 3.82 2.97 -15.92
N ASP A 137 4.68 2.09 -15.39
CA ASP A 137 6.14 2.28 -15.28
C ASP A 137 6.81 1.98 -16.62
N LEU A 138 6.71 2.94 -17.56
CA LEU A 138 7.13 2.76 -18.95
C LEU A 138 8.66 2.80 -19.08
N ASP A 139 9.32 3.60 -18.25
CA ASP A 139 10.78 3.71 -18.23
C ASP A 139 11.47 2.64 -17.36
N ARG A 140 10.69 1.84 -16.63
CA ARG A 140 11.11 0.70 -15.80
C ARG A 140 12.07 1.11 -14.69
N ASP A 141 11.89 2.30 -14.13
CA ASP A 141 12.71 2.83 -13.04
C ASP A 141 12.20 2.41 -11.64
N CYS A 142 11.13 1.59 -11.59
CA CYS A 142 10.44 1.17 -10.37
C CYS A 142 9.87 2.34 -9.56
N ALA A 143 9.56 3.45 -10.23
CA ALA A 143 8.80 4.58 -9.71
C ALA A 143 7.81 5.11 -10.77
N LEU A 144 6.81 5.85 -10.32
CA LEU A 144 5.90 6.55 -11.23
C LEU A 144 6.24 8.03 -11.23
N SER A 145 6.74 8.49 -12.37
CA SER A 145 6.93 9.90 -12.66
C SER A 145 5.59 10.66 -12.67
N PRO A 146 5.59 12.00 -12.63
CA PRO A 146 4.36 12.79 -12.70
C PRO A 146 3.54 12.53 -13.96
N ASP A 147 4.19 12.23 -15.09
CA ASP A 147 3.51 11.96 -16.35
C ASP A 147 2.88 10.56 -16.37
N GLU A 148 3.56 9.56 -15.80
CA GLU A 148 3.02 8.20 -15.64
C GLU A 148 1.88 8.15 -14.62
N LEU A 149 1.96 8.89 -13.50
CA LEU A 149 0.83 9.05 -12.58
C LEU A 149 -0.35 9.72 -13.27
N LYS A 150 -0.10 10.76 -14.09
CA LYS A 150 -1.16 11.41 -14.87
C LYS A 150 -1.76 10.44 -15.89
N ASP A 151 -0.96 9.57 -16.49
CA ASP A 151 -1.42 8.52 -17.39
C ASP A 151 -2.29 7.49 -16.68
N LEU A 152 -1.83 6.93 -15.55
CA LEU A 152 -2.61 6.03 -14.68
C LEU A 152 -3.97 6.63 -14.32
N PHE A 153 -4.01 7.91 -13.94
CA PHE A 153 -5.24 8.57 -13.50
C PHE A 153 -6.12 9.07 -14.64
N LYS A 154 -5.78 8.81 -15.91
CA LYS A 154 -6.66 9.11 -17.05
C LYS A 154 -7.97 8.33 -17.05
N VAL A 155 -8.09 7.24 -16.29
CA VAL A 155 -9.33 6.48 -16.10
C VAL A 155 -10.14 6.96 -14.88
N PHE A 156 -9.62 7.94 -14.13
CA PHE A 156 -10.30 8.56 -12.99
C PHE A 156 -11.03 9.83 -13.44
N PRO A 157 -12.16 10.19 -12.78
CA PRO A 157 -12.86 11.44 -13.07
C PRO A 157 -12.19 12.68 -12.46
N TYR A 158 -11.25 12.50 -11.53
CA TYR A 158 -10.47 13.54 -10.86
C TYR A 158 -9.08 13.02 -10.49
N MET A 159 -8.17 13.89 -10.05
CA MET A 159 -6.86 13.50 -9.53
C MET A 159 -7.02 12.92 -8.10
N PRO A 160 -6.83 11.60 -7.88
CA PRO A 160 -7.20 10.97 -6.62
C PRO A 160 -6.19 11.21 -5.50
N TRP A 161 -4.94 11.55 -5.85
CA TRP A 161 -3.83 11.73 -4.92
C TRP A 161 -3.34 13.17 -4.91
N GLY A 162 -3.29 13.77 -3.71
CA GLY A 162 -2.67 15.07 -3.50
C GLY A 162 -1.14 15.00 -3.46
N PRO A 163 -0.46 16.16 -3.49
CA PRO A 163 1.00 16.21 -3.46
C PRO A 163 1.61 15.77 -2.10
N ASP A 164 0.79 15.64 -1.07
CA ASP A 164 1.13 15.10 0.24
C ASP A 164 1.38 13.58 0.23
N VAL A 165 0.84 12.85 -0.76
CA VAL A 165 1.07 11.41 -0.93
C VAL A 165 2.56 11.12 -1.10
N ASN A 166 3.28 11.95 -1.86
CA ASN A 166 4.74 11.85 -2.00
C ASN A 166 5.49 12.00 -0.67
N ASN A 167 4.86 12.50 0.40
CA ASN A 167 5.42 12.55 1.75
C ASN A 167 4.77 11.60 2.75
N THR A 168 3.88 10.74 2.27
CA THR A 168 3.19 9.71 3.06
C THR A 168 3.81 8.32 2.84
N VAL A 169 4.38 8.09 1.66
CA VAL A 169 4.93 6.79 1.24
C VAL A 169 6.37 6.90 0.73
N CYS A 170 7.01 5.76 0.47
CA CYS A 170 8.35 5.73 -0.08
C CYS A 170 8.42 6.38 -1.47
N THR A 171 9.47 7.18 -1.68
CA THR A 171 9.76 7.82 -2.95
C THR A 171 11.24 7.68 -3.31
N ASN A 172 11.54 7.70 -4.61
CA ASN A 172 12.91 7.67 -5.11
C ASN A 172 13.63 9.02 -4.83
N GLU A 173 14.84 9.19 -5.33
CA GLU A 173 15.66 10.40 -5.13
C GLU A 173 15.02 11.67 -5.70
N ARG A 174 14.20 11.54 -6.76
CA ARG A 174 13.45 12.64 -7.40
C ARG A 174 12.13 12.97 -6.69
N GLY A 175 11.75 12.18 -5.68
CA GLY A 175 10.48 12.31 -4.99
C GLY A 175 9.30 11.63 -5.69
N TRP A 176 9.55 10.80 -6.70
CA TRP A 176 8.53 10.01 -7.40
C TRP A 176 8.14 8.78 -6.59
N ILE A 177 6.88 8.37 -6.65
CA ILE A 177 6.33 7.27 -5.84
C ILE A 177 6.94 5.96 -6.34
N THR A 178 7.66 5.23 -5.49
CA THR A 178 8.24 3.94 -5.88
C THR A 178 7.17 2.86 -5.95
N TYR A 179 7.49 1.70 -6.56
CA TYR A 179 6.66 0.50 -6.52
C TYR A 179 6.14 0.17 -5.11
N GLN A 180 7.06 0.11 -4.12
CA GLN A 180 6.66 -0.15 -2.74
C GLN A 180 5.83 1.00 -2.14
N GLY A 181 6.13 2.25 -2.52
CA GLY A 181 5.35 3.41 -2.12
C GLY A 181 3.92 3.38 -2.65
N PHE A 182 3.74 2.95 -3.91
CA PHE A 182 2.45 2.77 -4.56
C PHE A 182 1.58 1.76 -3.80
N LEU A 183 2.11 0.56 -3.54
CA LEU A 183 1.40 -0.46 -2.76
C LEU A 183 1.10 0.03 -1.33
N SER A 184 2.01 0.78 -0.72
CA SER A 184 1.81 1.37 0.62
C SER A 184 0.67 2.39 0.61
N GLN A 185 0.52 3.20 -0.44
CA GLN A 185 -0.55 4.19 -0.56
C GLN A 185 -1.93 3.51 -0.68
N TRP A 186 -2.02 2.43 -1.46
CA TRP A 186 -3.23 1.62 -1.55
C TRP A 186 -3.55 0.92 -0.22
N THR A 187 -2.55 0.40 0.46
CA THR A 187 -2.69 -0.21 1.80
C THR A 187 -3.23 0.80 2.81
N LEU A 188 -2.68 2.02 2.82
CA LEU A 188 -3.13 3.11 3.67
C LEU A 188 -4.58 3.50 3.40
N THR A 189 -4.91 3.70 2.12
CA THR A 189 -6.26 4.07 1.69
C THR A 189 -7.26 2.99 2.11
N THR A 190 -6.92 1.71 1.89
CA THR A 190 -7.75 0.57 2.29
C THR A 190 -7.99 0.52 3.80
N TYR A 191 -6.98 0.85 4.60
CA TYR A 191 -7.08 0.80 6.06
C TYR A 191 -7.88 1.96 6.65
N LEU A 192 -7.76 3.17 6.08
CA LEU A 192 -8.38 4.39 6.61
C LEU A 192 -9.76 4.70 6.01
N ASP A 193 -9.94 4.46 4.71
CA ASP A 193 -11.15 4.79 3.95
C ASP A 193 -11.37 3.72 2.87
N VAL A 194 -11.90 2.57 3.29
CA VAL A 194 -12.10 1.43 2.38
C VAL A 194 -13.10 1.76 1.27
N GLN A 195 -14.10 2.61 1.52
CA GLN A 195 -15.08 3.02 0.51
C GLN A 195 -14.39 3.76 -0.64
N ARG A 196 -13.46 4.68 -0.33
CA ARG A 196 -12.64 5.33 -1.35
C ARG A 196 -11.74 4.36 -2.09
N CYS A 197 -11.17 3.36 -1.40
CA CYS A 197 -10.39 2.32 -2.07
C CYS A 197 -11.24 1.52 -3.07
N LEU A 198 -12.47 1.14 -2.69
CA LEU A 198 -13.42 0.45 -3.57
C LEU A 198 -13.78 1.31 -4.78
N GLU A 199 -14.06 2.59 -4.58
CA GLU A 199 -14.31 3.55 -5.67
C GLU A 199 -13.14 3.59 -6.66
N TYR A 200 -11.90 3.69 -6.15
CA TYR A 200 -10.70 3.75 -6.98
C TYR A 200 -10.44 2.44 -7.74
N LEU A 201 -10.67 1.28 -7.12
CA LEU A 201 -10.64 -0.02 -7.81
C LEU A 201 -11.70 -0.10 -8.91
N GLY A 202 -12.88 0.50 -8.68
CA GLY A 202 -13.92 0.68 -9.69
C GLY A 202 -13.43 1.49 -10.88
N TYR A 203 -12.75 2.63 -10.66
CA TYR A 203 -12.16 3.44 -11.74
C TYR A 203 -11.10 2.68 -12.53
N LEU A 204 -10.28 1.86 -11.88
CA LEU A 204 -9.30 0.98 -12.54
C LEU A 204 -9.91 -0.24 -13.24
N GLY A 205 -11.19 -0.53 -13.04
CA GLY A 205 -11.85 -1.68 -13.67
C GLY A 205 -11.58 -3.02 -12.98
N TYR A 206 -11.20 -3.02 -11.69
CA TYR A 206 -10.80 -4.24 -10.97
C TYR A 206 -11.81 -5.39 -11.12
N SER A 207 -13.08 -5.19 -10.78
CA SER A 207 -14.10 -6.27 -10.86
C SER A 207 -14.26 -6.84 -12.28
N ILE A 208 -13.94 -6.06 -13.31
CA ILE A 208 -14.10 -6.45 -14.71
C ILE A 208 -12.87 -7.27 -15.13
N LEU A 209 -11.67 -6.75 -14.88
CA LEU A 209 -10.41 -7.38 -15.25
C LEU A 209 -10.11 -8.63 -14.42
N ALA A 210 -10.44 -8.62 -13.13
CA ALA A 210 -10.29 -9.76 -12.24
C ALA A 210 -11.51 -10.71 -12.25
N GLU A 211 -12.53 -10.42 -13.07
CA GLU A 211 -13.77 -11.19 -13.22
C GLU A 211 -14.44 -11.52 -11.88
N GLN A 212 -14.53 -10.52 -11.01
CA GLN A 212 -15.15 -10.61 -9.70
C GLN A 212 -16.54 -9.99 -9.71
N GLU A 213 -17.38 -10.36 -8.74
CA GLU A 213 -18.71 -9.80 -8.57
C GLU A 213 -18.68 -8.28 -8.29
N SER A 214 -17.73 -7.81 -7.49
CA SER A 214 -17.58 -6.40 -7.14
C SER A 214 -16.17 -6.04 -6.70
N GLN A 215 -15.93 -4.75 -6.46
CA GLN A 215 -14.65 -4.28 -5.90
C GLN A 215 -14.40 -4.82 -4.49
N ALA A 216 -15.48 -5.17 -3.75
CA ALA A 216 -15.36 -5.66 -2.37
C ALA A 216 -14.62 -7.00 -2.28
N SER A 217 -14.57 -7.78 -3.37
CA SER A 217 -13.78 -9.01 -3.47
C SER A 217 -12.27 -8.78 -3.33
N ALA A 218 -11.78 -7.54 -3.43
CA ALA A 218 -10.39 -7.19 -3.15
C ALA A 218 -10.05 -7.14 -1.65
N ILE A 219 -11.05 -7.03 -0.77
CA ILE A 219 -10.88 -6.65 0.63
C ILE A 219 -10.99 -7.85 1.56
N THR A 220 -10.01 -8.00 2.44
CA THR A 220 -10.07 -8.87 3.61
C THR A 220 -10.49 -8.04 4.82
N VAL A 221 -11.64 -8.37 5.40
CA VAL A 221 -12.05 -7.83 6.71
C VAL A 221 -11.42 -8.70 7.80
N THR A 222 -10.55 -8.11 8.60
CA THR A 222 -9.88 -8.82 9.69
C THR A 222 -10.87 -9.10 10.82
N ARG A 223 -10.55 -10.06 11.69
CA ARG A 223 -11.41 -10.36 12.85
C ARG A 223 -11.31 -9.29 13.94
N ASP A 224 -12.25 -9.33 14.88
CA ASP A 224 -12.33 -8.45 16.05
C ASP A 224 -11.02 -8.48 16.86
N LYS A 225 -10.49 -7.28 17.16
CA LYS A 225 -9.29 -7.07 17.98
C LYS A 225 -9.37 -7.76 19.35
N LYS A 226 -10.55 -7.86 19.96
CA LYS A 226 -10.75 -8.54 21.25
C LYS A 226 -10.40 -10.02 21.15
N ILE A 227 -10.72 -10.66 20.02
CA ILE A 227 -10.37 -12.07 19.76
C ILE A 227 -8.85 -12.20 19.63
N ASP A 228 -8.18 -11.27 18.94
CA ASP A 228 -6.71 -11.26 18.84
C ASP A 228 -6.04 -11.14 20.21
N LEU A 229 -6.55 -10.26 21.07
CA LEU A 229 -6.03 -10.09 22.43
C LEU A 229 -6.28 -11.32 23.32
N GLN A 230 -7.45 -11.94 23.22
CA GLN A 230 -7.78 -13.16 23.96
C GLN A 230 -6.91 -14.34 23.51
N LYS A 231 -6.77 -14.54 22.20
CA LYS A 231 -5.96 -15.61 21.61
C LYS A 231 -4.46 -15.32 21.64
N LYS A 232 -4.06 -14.10 21.99
CA LYS A 232 -2.66 -13.64 22.01
C LYS A 232 -1.94 -13.85 20.66
N GLN A 233 -2.69 -13.73 19.58
CA GLN A 233 -2.19 -13.92 18.21
C GLN A 233 -3.07 -13.11 17.26
N THR A 234 -2.47 -12.51 16.25
CA THR A 234 -3.17 -11.80 15.18
C THR A 234 -2.70 -12.30 13.82
N GLN A 235 -3.57 -12.21 12.83
CA GLN A 235 -3.26 -12.48 11.42
C GLN A 235 -3.20 -11.18 10.59
N ARG A 236 -3.35 -10.02 11.24
CA ARG A 236 -3.25 -8.72 10.59
C ARG A 236 -1.86 -8.52 9.98
N ASN A 237 -1.84 -7.80 8.87
CA ASN A 237 -0.61 -7.34 8.24
C ASN A 237 -0.38 -5.85 8.40
N VAL A 238 -1.43 -5.08 8.71
CA VAL A 238 -1.34 -3.62 8.89
C VAL A 238 -1.61 -3.23 10.33
N PHE A 239 -0.68 -2.49 10.94
CA PHE A 239 -0.79 -2.02 12.32
C PHE A 239 -0.72 -0.50 12.38
N ARG A 240 -1.69 0.13 13.04
CA ARG A 240 -1.70 1.58 13.26
C ARG A 240 -0.99 1.94 14.55
N CYS A 241 -0.09 2.91 14.49
CA CYS A 241 0.57 3.50 15.62
C CYS A 241 0.34 5.01 15.66
N ASN A 242 -0.23 5.49 16.76
CA ASN A 242 -0.46 6.92 16.97
C ASN A 242 0.79 7.54 17.59
N VAL A 243 1.33 8.56 16.93
CA VAL A 243 2.50 9.32 17.36
C VAL A 243 2.02 10.57 18.06
N VAL A 244 2.25 10.64 19.37
CA VAL A 244 1.67 11.66 20.26
C VAL A 244 2.78 12.36 21.03
N GLY A 245 2.68 13.68 21.16
CA GLY A 245 3.69 14.50 21.79
C GLY A 245 3.41 15.98 21.59
N MET A 246 4.10 16.83 22.34
CA MET A 246 3.95 18.29 22.28
C MET A 246 4.34 18.84 20.88
N LYS A 247 3.81 20.01 20.51
CA LYS A 247 4.20 20.73 19.30
C LYS A 247 5.72 20.94 19.27
N GLY A 248 6.33 20.65 18.12
CA GLY A 248 7.77 20.81 17.93
C GLY A 248 8.65 19.72 18.54
N CYS A 249 8.09 18.67 19.17
CA CYS A 249 8.89 17.62 19.79
C CYS A 249 9.59 16.66 18.80
N GLY A 250 9.21 16.72 17.51
CA GLY A 250 9.83 15.91 16.45
C GLY A 250 8.94 14.80 15.86
N LYS A 251 7.63 14.79 16.15
CA LYS A 251 6.67 13.78 15.62
C LYS A 251 6.77 13.59 14.10
N SER A 252 6.65 14.66 13.33
CA SER A 252 6.72 14.59 11.87
C SER A 252 8.08 14.07 11.38
N GLY A 253 9.16 14.30 12.15
CA GLY A 253 10.46 13.72 11.87
C GLY A 253 10.51 12.20 12.05
N VAL A 254 9.80 11.67 13.05
CA VAL A 254 9.61 10.23 13.26
C VAL A 254 8.85 9.61 12.08
N LEU A 255 7.80 10.26 11.59
CA LEU A 255 7.05 9.81 10.41
C LEU A 255 7.95 9.72 9.17
N GLN A 256 8.66 10.79 8.86
CA GLN A 256 9.52 10.85 7.67
C GLN A 256 10.73 9.91 7.76
N ALA A 257 11.19 9.60 8.97
CA ALA A 257 12.23 8.60 9.17
C ALA A 257 11.78 7.17 8.84
N LEU A 258 10.49 6.84 9.01
CA LEU A 258 9.94 5.55 8.54
C LEU A 258 10.08 5.40 7.01
N LEU A 259 9.97 6.51 6.29
CA LEU A 259 10.15 6.61 4.84
C LEU A 259 11.64 6.70 4.43
N GLY A 260 12.55 6.62 5.40
CA GLY A 260 13.99 6.64 5.19
C GLY A 260 14.59 8.03 4.95
N ARG A 261 13.94 9.10 5.40
CA ARG A 261 14.38 10.49 5.15
C ARG A 261 15.04 11.08 6.37
N ASN A 262 16.30 11.48 6.24
CA ASN A 262 17.02 12.22 7.28
C ASN A 262 16.52 13.68 7.39
N LEU A 263 17.01 14.41 8.40
CA LEU A 263 16.58 15.77 8.70
C LEU A 263 16.85 16.75 7.55
N ILE A 264 17.94 16.56 6.79
CA ILE A 264 18.28 17.41 5.64
C ILE A 264 17.20 17.29 4.56
N ARG A 265 16.83 16.06 4.19
CA ARG A 265 15.76 15.79 3.21
C ARG A 265 14.40 16.30 3.71
N GLN A 266 14.12 16.14 5.00
CA GLN A 266 12.87 16.64 5.60
C GLN A 266 12.73 18.16 5.51
N ARG A 267 13.82 18.92 5.60
CA ARG A 267 13.80 20.40 5.48
C ARG A 267 13.41 20.89 4.08
N GLN A 268 13.50 20.03 3.06
CA GLN A 268 13.11 20.35 1.69
C GLN A 268 11.61 20.14 1.44
N ILE A 269 10.89 19.55 2.40
CA ILE A 269 9.44 19.32 2.29
C ILE A 269 8.70 20.64 2.44
N ARG A 270 7.93 21.00 1.41
CA ARG A 270 7.08 22.20 1.41
C ARG A 270 5.93 22.05 2.41
N ALA A 271 5.48 23.16 2.99
CA ALA A 271 4.46 23.15 4.03
C ALA A 271 3.12 22.59 3.53
N GLU A 272 2.75 22.94 2.31
CA GLU A 272 1.55 22.49 1.60
C GLU A 272 1.58 21.00 1.22
N HIS A 273 2.74 20.35 1.25
CA HIS A 273 2.89 18.91 0.94
C HIS A 273 3.10 18.07 2.20
N LYS A 274 2.93 18.64 3.40
CA LYS A 274 3.07 17.90 4.65
C LYS A 274 1.93 16.87 4.79
N SER A 275 2.31 15.65 5.15
CA SER A 275 1.38 14.60 5.54
C SER A 275 1.46 14.34 7.03
N TYR A 276 0.31 14.02 7.63
CA TYR A 276 0.19 13.54 9.00
C TYR A 276 0.16 12.01 9.08
N TYR A 277 0.37 11.33 7.95
CA TYR A 277 0.51 9.89 7.88
C TYR A 277 1.85 9.50 7.28
N ALA A 278 2.38 8.36 7.72
CA ALA A 278 3.48 7.69 7.03
C ALA A 278 3.26 6.17 7.11
N ILE A 279 3.47 5.47 6.01
CA ILE A 279 3.31 4.02 5.95
C ILE A 279 4.50 3.37 5.22
N ASN A 280 4.99 2.26 5.76
CA ASN A 280 6.03 1.46 5.12
C ASN A 280 6.03 0.03 5.65
N THR A 281 6.74 -0.88 4.98
CA THR A 281 6.99 -2.23 5.49
C THR A 281 8.10 -2.25 6.55
N VAL A 282 7.90 -3.13 7.52
CA VAL A 282 8.79 -3.39 8.66
C VAL A 282 8.86 -4.89 8.88
N TYR A 283 10.07 -5.43 9.01
CA TYR A 283 10.29 -6.85 9.27
C TYR A 283 10.36 -7.12 10.77
N VAL A 284 9.51 -8.03 11.25
CA VAL A 284 9.49 -8.50 12.65
C VAL A 284 9.67 -10.01 12.66
N TYR A 285 10.80 -10.49 13.17
CA TYR A 285 11.15 -11.91 13.22
C TYR A 285 11.01 -12.64 11.86
N GLY A 286 11.38 -11.96 10.77
CA GLY A 286 11.28 -12.49 9.41
C GLY A 286 9.89 -12.38 8.78
N GLN A 287 8.89 -11.85 9.48
CA GLN A 287 7.58 -11.54 8.92
C GLN A 287 7.53 -10.09 8.46
N GLU A 288 7.19 -9.86 7.20
CA GLU A 288 6.93 -8.52 6.68
C GLU A 288 5.54 -8.03 7.12
N LYS A 289 5.47 -6.81 7.64
CA LYS A 289 4.23 -6.16 8.09
C LYS A 289 4.25 -4.69 7.70
N TYR A 290 3.08 -4.09 7.54
CA TYR A 290 2.93 -2.65 7.36
C TYR A 290 2.79 -1.95 8.72
N LEU A 291 3.60 -0.91 8.93
CA LEU A 291 3.45 0.03 10.02
C LEU A 291 2.85 1.33 9.47
N LEU A 292 1.69 1.71 9.99
CA LEU A 292 0.99 2.95 9.67
C LEU A 292 1.15 3.91 10.85
N LEU A 293 1.90 4.98 10.66
CA LEU A 293 2.08 6.06 11.63
C LEU A 293 1.05 7.17 11.38
N HIS A 294 0.44 7.67 12.45
CA HIS A 294 -0.43 8.83 12.45
C HIS A 294 0.12 9.90 13.40
N ASP A 295 0.52 11.06 12.88
CA ASP A 295 0.94 12.23 13.66
C ASP A 295 -0.30 12.90 14.26
N VAL A 296 -0.58 12.59 15.52
CA VAL A 296 -1.73 13.13 16.22
C VAL A 296 -1.44 14.57 16.61
N SER A 297 -2.36 15.46 16.26
CA SER A 297 -2.23 16.89 16.53
C SER A 297 -2.06 17.16 18.03
N ASP A 298 -1.35 18.25 18.35
CA ASP A 298 -1.20 18.67 19.74
C ASP A 298 -2.53 19.24 20.24
N SER A 299 -3.20 18.49 21.09
CA SER A 299 -4.47 18.84 21.73
C SER A 299 -4.38 18.54 23.23
N GLU A 300 -5.13 19.28 24.04
CA GLU A 300 -5.16 19.00 25.48
C GLU A 300 -5.74 17.62 25.79
N PHE A 301 -6.63 17.11 24.93
CA PHE A 301 -7.28 15.80 25.07
C PHE A 301 -7.30 15.08 23.73
N LEU A 302 -7.11 13.76 23.77
CA LEU A 302 -7.35 12.91 22.60
C LEU A 302 -8.83 12.56 22.52
N THR A 303 -9.39 12.65 21.33
CA THR A 303 -10.73 12.12 21.04
C THR A 303 -10.70 10.59 21.09
N ASP A 304 -11.87 9.95 21.27
CA ASP A 304 -11.96 8.48 21.25
C ASP A 304 -11.37 7.90 19.96
N ALA A 305 -11.60 8.54 18.81
CA ALA A 305 -11.02 8.14 17.52
C ALA A 305 -9.49 8.17 17.51
N GLU A 306 -8.88 9.17 18.14
CA GLU A 306 -7.42 9.33 18.26
C GLU A 306 -6.79 8.40 19.31
N THR A 307 -7.59 7.74 20.15
CA THR A 307 -7.09 6.70 21.06
C THR A 307 -7.03 5.31 20.43
N ILE A 308 -7.76 5.08 19.32
CA ILE A 308 -7.83 3.77 18.66
C ILE A 308 -6.53 3.54 17.88
N CYS A 309 -5.71 2.61 18.32
CA CYS A 309 -4.52 2.14 17.59
C CYS A 309 -4.06 0.78 18.13
N ASP A 310 -3.06 0.19 17.45
CA ASP A 310 -2.43 -1.05 17.88
C ASP A 310 -1.21 -0.81 18.80
N ALA A 311 -0.60 0.37 18.73
CA ALA A 311 0.47 0.84 19.61
C ALA A 311 0.48 2.38 19.71
N VAL A 312 1.07 2.92 20.79
CA VAL A 312 1.26 4.37 20.98
C VAL A 312 2.75 4.69 21.04
N CYS A 313 3.17 5.70 20.28
CA CYS A 313 4.51 6.27 20.30
C CYS A 313 4.46 7.64 20.99
N LEU A 314 4.85 7.70 22.27
CA LEU A 314 4.90 8.92 23.07
C LEU A 314 6.25 9.62 22.86
N VAL A 315 6.26 10.72 22.10
CA VAL A 315 7.48 11.42 21.67
C VAL A 315 7.70 12.68 22.51
N TYR A 316 8.84 12.75 23.17
CA TYR A 316 9.31 13.97 23.84
C TYR A 316 10.65 14.43 23.25
N ASP A 317 10.98 15.70 23.46
CA ASP A 317 12.20 16.32 22.95
C ASP A 317 13.22 16.45 24.07
N VAL A 318 14.38 15.80 23.91
CA VAL A 318 15.42 15.81 24.95
C VAL A 318 15.98 17.20 25.24
N SER A 319 15.84 18.15 24.31
CA SER A 319 16.30 19.53 24.46
C SER A 319 15.26 20.46 25.09
N ASN A 320 14.02 19.99 25.25
CA ASN A 320 12.92 20.76 25.83
C ASN A 320 12.52 20.16 27.19
N PRO A 321 12.70 20.90 28.32
CA PRO A 321 12.49 20.36 29.65
C PRO A 321 11.01 20.05 29.96
N LYS A 322 10.06 20.67 29.26
CA LYS A 322 8.61 20.51 29.51
C LYS A 322 7.96 19.45 28.63
N SER A 323 8.68 18.94 27.64
CA SER A 323 8.08 18.08 26.61
C SER A 323 7.64 16.72 27.14
N PHE A 324 8.35 16.16 28.14
CA PHE A 324 7.99 14.86 28.71
C PHE A 324 6.73 14.90 29.58
N GLU A 325 6.43 16.04 30.23
CA GLU A 325 5.21 16.21 31.02
C GLU A 325 3.96 15.90 30.18
N TYR A 326 3.94 16.37 28.93
CA TYR A 326 2.86 16.10 27.98
C TYR A 326 2.65 14.60 27.75
N CYS A 327 3.73 13.85 27.49
CA CYS A 327 3.68 12.40 27.30
C CYS A 327 3.12 11.69 28.54
N ALA A 328 3.59 12.08 29.72
CA ALA A 328 3.14 11.50 30.98
C ALA A 328 1.65 11.80 31.24
N ARG A 329 1.19 13.03 30.94
CA ARG A 329 -0.20 13.44 31.07
C ARG A 329 -1.13 12.63 30.16
N ILE A 330 -0.83 12.57 28.86
CA ILE A 330 -1.62 11.81 27.89
C ILE A 330 -1.66 10.32 28.23
N PHE A 331 -0.53 9.73 28.62
CA PHE A 331 -0.49 8.34 29.07
C PHE A 331 -1.44 8.11 30.24
N LYS A 332 -1.39 8.96 31.26
CA LYS A 332 -2.24 8.83 32.45
C LYS A 332 -3.73 8.96 32.13
N GLN A 333 -4.07 9.86 31.20
CA GLN A 333 -5.47 10.15 30.84
C GLN A 333 -6.10 9.04 29.98
N HIS A 334 -5.35 8.46 29.03
CA HIS A 334 -5.93 7.61 27.99
C HIS A 334 -5.38 6.18 27.94
N PHE A 335 -4.15 5.94 28.41
CA PHE A 335 -3.45 4.68 28.13
C PHE A 335 -2.99 3.90 29.37
N MET A 336 -3.08 4.48 30.58
CA MET A 336 -2.63 3.81 31.81
C MET A 336 -3.33 2.48 32.06
N ASP A 337 -4.66 2.46 31.89
CA ASP A 337 -5.50 1.28 32.09
C ASP A 337 -5.88 0.60 30.77
N SER A 338 -5.27 1.04 29.67
CA SER A 338 -5.49 0.47 28.34
C SER A 338 -4.67 -0.80 28.10
N ARG A 339 -5.16 -1.64 27.19
CA ARG A 339 -4.41 -2.81 26.69
C ARG A 339 -3.45 -2.45 25.55
N ILE A 340 -3.44 -1.18 25.12
CA ILE A 340 -2.61 -0.70 24.02
C ILE A 340 -1.17 -0.49 24.53
N PRO A 341 -0.17 -1.13 23.91
CA PRO A 341 1.22 -0.99 24.32
C PRO A 341 1.76 0.41 23.97
N CYS A 342 2.49 1.01 24.92
CA CYS A 342 3.06 2.35 24.78
C CYS A 342 4.60 2.31 24.77
N LEU A 343 5.21 3.02 23.83
CA LEU A 343 6.66 3.22 23.73
C LEU A 343 6.98 4.72 23.90
N VAL A 344 7.89 5.04 24.82
CA VAL A 344 8.39 6.41 24.97
C VAL A 344 9.63 6.60 24.09
N VAL A 345 9.63 7.64 23.28
CA VAL A 345 10.73 8.01 22.38
C VAL A 345 11.31 9.37 22.80
N ALA A 346 12.61 9.37 23.09
CA ALA A 346 13.42 10.53 23.39
C ALA A 346 14.00 11.08 22.07
N ALA A 347 13.21 11.91 21.39
CA ALA A 347 13.56 12.46 20.08
C ALA A 347 14.62 13.57 20.18
N LYS A 348 15.28 13.83 19.04
CA LYS A 348 16.40 14.78 18.90
C LYS A 348 17.57 14.43 19.80
N SER A 349 17.86 13.12 19.95
CA SER A 349 18.93 12.62 20.81
C SER A 349 20.35 13.05 20.39
N ASP A 350 20.49 13.73 19.25
CA ASP A 350 21.71 14.42 18.82
C ASP A 350 21.96 15.75 19.55
N LEU A 351 20.92 16.32 20.17
CA LEU A 351 21.00 17.55 20.95
C LEU A 351 21.39 17.27 22.41
N HIS A 352 21.83 18.31 23.12
CA HIS A 352 22.13 18.21 24.55
C HIS A 352 20.87 17.87 25.35
N GLU A 353 20.91 16.76 26.08
CA GLU A 353 19.82 16.31 26.93
C GLU A 353 19.69 17.22 28.15
N VAL A 354 18.52 17.86 28.30
CA VAL A 354 18.18 18.67 29.47
C VAL A 354 17.33 17.86 30.45
N ARG A 355 17.47 18.19 31.74
CA ARG A 355 16.65 17.60 32.80
C ARG A 355 15.17 17.95 32.54
N GLN A 356 14.33 16.92 32.46
CA GLN A 356 12.89 17.09 32.28
C GLN A 356 12.24 17.62 33.56
N GLU A 357 11.44 18.67 33.43
CA GLU A 357 10.61 19.31 34.46
C GLU A 357 9.36 18.45 34.73
N TYR A 358 9.58 17.22 35.20
CA TYR A 358 8.52 16.34 35.67
C TYR A 358 8.91 15.71 37.00
N SER A 359 7.90 15.31 37.79
CA SER A 359 8.09 14.74 39.14
C SER A 359 9.07 13.56 39.22
N ILE A 360 9.21 12.78 38.14
CA ILE A 360 10.14 11.64 38.02
C ILE A 360 10.79 11.64 36.64
N SER A 361 11.96 11.00 36.51
CA SER A 361 12.63 10.91 35.21
C SER A 361 11.84 10.06 34.19
N PRO A 362 12.04 10.26 32.87
CA PRO A 362 11.41 9.41 31.85
C PRO A 362 11.68 7.91 32.03
N ALA A 363 12.90 7.54 32.45
CA ALA A 363 13.26 6.15 32.72
C ALA A 363 12.52 5.56 33.92
N GLU A 364 12.40 6.32 35.02
CA GLU A 364 11.64 5.92 36.20
C GLU A 364 10.14 5.83 35.91
N PHE A 365 9.61 6.74 35.09
CA PHE A 365 8.22 6.70 34.63
C PHE A 365 7.92 5.41 33.87
N CYS A 366 8.75 5.05 32.88
CA CYS A 366 8.60 3.79 32.16
C CYS A 366 8.68 2.59 33.09
N LYS A 367 9.66 2.56 34.01
CA LYS A 367 9.81 1.48 34.99
C LYS A 367 8.58 1.34 35.89
N LYS A 368 8.06 2.46 36.41
CA LYS A 368 6.87 2.51 37.27
C LYS A 368 5.63 1.97 36.56
N HIS A 369 5.46 2.32 35.29
CA HIS A 369 4.31 1.94 34.47
C HIS A 369 4.53 0.68 33.62
N LYS A 370 5.61 -0.08 33.90
CA LYS A 370 5.96 -1.34 33.21
C LYS A 370 6.07 -1.22 31.68
N MET A 371 6.46 -0.05 31.20
CA MET A 371 6.76 0.21 29.79
C MET A 371 8.23 -0.09 29.48
N PRO A 372 8.59 -0.37 28.21
CA PRO A 372 9.99 -0.34 27.79
C PRO A 372 10.68 0.99 28.15
N PRO A 373 12.02 0.97 28.39
CA PRO A 373 12.78 2.18 28.63
C PRO A 373 12.63 3.20 27.49
N PRO A 374 12.81 4.51 27.75
CA PRO A 374 12.82 5.52 26.70
C PRO A 374 13.81 5.17 25.58
N GLN A 375 13.40 5.30 24.33
CA GLN A 375 14.21 5.01 23.16
C GLN A 375 14.81 6.31 22.61
N ALA A 376 16.12 6.47 22.69
CA ALA A 376 16.81 7.58 22.04
C ALA A 376 16.64 7.51 20.52
N PHE A 377 16.29 8.63 19.90
CA PHE A 377 16.04 8.69 18.47
C PHE A 377 16.42 10.05 17.88
N THR A 378 17.07 10.03 16.72
CA THR A 378 17.37 11.24 15.95
C THR A 378 17.19 10.99 14.46
N CYS A 379 16.75 12.04 13.75
CA CYS A 379 16.72 12.09 12.29
C CYS A 379 17.94 12.84 11.74
N ASN A 380 18.77 13.45 12.59
CA ASN A 380 19.95 14.20 12.19
C ASN A 380 21.13 13.25 11.95
N THR A 381 20.99 12.43 10.92
CA THR A 381 21.96 11.43 10.48
C THR A 381 22.46 11.77 9.09
N VAL A 382 23.70 11.39 8.78
CA VAL A 382 24.26 11.53 7.42
C VAL A 382 23.44 10.65 6.46
N ASP A 383 23.26 9.39 6.82
CA ASP A 383 22.47 8.40 6.06
C ASP A 383 21.02 8.31 6.55
N VAL A 384 20.32 7.27 6.09
CA VAL A 384 18.95 6.93 6.50
C VAL A 384 18.86 6.74 8.02
N PRO A 385 17.85 7.34 8.71
CA PRO A 385 17.66 7.13 10.15
C PRO A 385 17.43 5.66 10.52
N SER A 386 17.84 5.28 11.74
CA SER A 386 17.62 3.90 12.24
C SER A 386 16.13 3.54 12.23
N LYS A 387 15.83 2.28 11.84
CA LYS A 387 14.47 1.73 11.85
C LYS A 387 14.11 0.99 13.15
N ASP A 388 14.98 1.01 14.16
CA ASP A 388 14.81 0.21 15.38
C ASP A 388 13.51 0.51 16.13
N ILE A 389 13.13 1.79 16.24
CA ILE A 389 11.89 2.17 16.93
C ILE A 389 10.66 1.64 16.17
N PHE A 390 10.70 1.58 14.84
CA PHE A 390 9.60 1.08 14.02
C PHE A 390 9.46 -0.43 14.18
N VAL A 391 10.58 -1.17 14.18
CA VAL A 391 10.58 -2.61 14.47
C VAL A 391 10.00 -2.87 15.87
N LYS A 392 10.39 -2.08 16.88
CA LYS A 392 9.84 -2.21 18.24
C LYS A 392 8.35 -1.91 18.31
N LEU A 393 7.88 -0.82 17.68
CA LEU A 393 6.46 -0.46 17.62
C LEU A 393 5.63 -1.55 16.96
N THR A 394 6.06 -2.06 15.81
CA THR A 394 5.37 -3.16 15.11
C THR A 394 5.39 -4.45 15.94
N THR A 395 6.51 -4.77 16.59
CA THR A 395 6.61 -5.93 17.48
C THR A 395 5.63 -5.82 18.66
N MET A 396 5.52 -4.64 19.27
CA MET A 396 4.58 -4.39 20.37
C MET A 396 3.13 -4.48 19.90
N ALA A 397 2.82 -3.97 18.71
CA ALA A 397 1.49 -4.06 18.10
C ALA A 397 1.07 -5.51 17.81
N MET A 398 2.01 -6.34 17.33
CA MET A 398 1.79 -7.77 17.07
C MET A 398 1.65 -8.59 18.36
N TYR A 399 2.46 -8.28 19.37
CA TYR A 399 2.59 -9.05 20.61
C TYR A 399 2.37 -8.20 21.87
N PRO A 400 1.18 -7.59 22.07
CA PRO A 400 0.94 -6.64 23.16
C PRO A 400 1.05 -7.27 24.57
N HIS A 401 0.93 -8.59 24.66
CA HIS A 401 1.02 -9.36 25.90
C HIS A 401 2.44 -9.84 26.22
N ALA A 402 3.36 -9.80 25.25
CA ALA A 402 4.72 -10.23 25.47
C ALA A 402 5.43 -9.18 26.33
N ARG A 403 5.79 -9.57 27.57
CA ARG A 403 6.83 -8.83 28.31
C ARG A 403 8.15 -9.11 27.59
N LEU A 404 8.43 -8.35 26.54
CA LEU A 404 9.70 -8.40 25.82
C LEU A 404 10.80 -8.01 26.83
N ARG A 405 11.37 -9.02 27.50
CA ARG A 405 12.27 -8.86 28.67
C ARG A 405 13.59 -8.17 28.33
N CYS A 406 13.90 -7.92 27.06
CA CYS A 406 14.84 -6.86 26.70
C CYS A 406 14.46 -6.16 25.40
N MET A 407 13.91 -4.95 25.53
CA MET A 407 13.96 -3.91 24.49
C MET A 407 15.04 -2.87 24.81
N CYS A 408 16.05 -3.30 25.56
CA CYS A 408 17.20 -2.51 25.96
C CYS A 408 18.12 -2.18 24.77
N ALA A 409 18.81 -1.05 24.79
CA ALA A 409 19.84 -0.70 23.80
C ALA A 409 21.21 -1.35 24.10
N CYS A 410 21.28 -2.33 25.01
CA CYS A 410 22.56 -2.69 25.63
C CYS A 410 23.47 -3.55 24.76
N ASN A 411 23.01 -4.11 23.62
CA ASN A 411 23.73 -5.07 22.77
C ASN A 411 24.39 -6.26 23.52
N ARG A 412 24.07 -6.45 24.80
CA ARG A 412 24.79 -7.34 25.73
C ARG A 412 23.87 -8.34 26.43
N CYS A 413 22.55 -8.18 26.33
CA CYS A 413 21.64 -9.19 26.84
C CYS A 413 21.49 -10.33 25.84
N THR A 414 21.18 -11.52 26.34
CA THR A 414 20.99 -12.73 25.54
C THR A 414 20.00 -12.52 24.40
N PHE A 415 18.93 -11.74 24.62
CA PHE A 415 17.93 -11.44 23.59
C PHE A 415 18.48 -10.54 22.47
N CYS A 416 19.19 -9.45 22.77
CA CYS A 416 19.81 -8.58 21.76
C CYS A 416 20.92 -9.31 20.99
N ILE A 417 21.68 -10.16 21.66
CA ILE A 417 22.72 -11.00 21.04
C ILE A 417 22.05 -12.01 20.08
N CYS A 418 20.97 -12.67 20.50
CA CYS A 418 20.20 -13.56 19.62
C CYS A 418 19.54 -12.81 18.45
N GLN A 419 19.00 -11.61 18.67
CA GLN A 419 18.40 -10.80 17.60
C GLN A 419 19.44 -10.35 16.57
N ASN A 420 20.60 -9.84 17.03
CA ASN A 420 21.70 -9.43 16.17
C ASN A 420 22.31 -10.63 15.42
N PHE A 421 22.34 -11.81 16.06
CA PHE A 421 22.76 -13.05 15.41
C PHE A 421 21.75 -13.54 14.38
N LEU A 422 20.44 -13.44 14.66
CA LEU A 422 19.38 -13.80 13.71
C LEU A 422 19.33 -12.86 12.50
N ASN A 423 19.64 -11.59 12.70
CA ASN A 423 19.68 -10.55 11.66
C ASN A 423 21.06 -10.39 11.02
N SER A 424 22.04 -11.20 11.39
CA SER A 424 23.40 -11.14 10.85
C SER A 424 23.43 -11.53 9.37
N ASP A 425 24.17 -10.75 8.57
CA ASP A 425 24.47 -11.05 7.16
C ASP A 425 25.09 -12.43 6.98
N LEU A 426 25.80 -12.93 7.99
CA LEU A 426 26.38 -14.27 7.99
C LEU A 426 25.28 -15.34 8.00
N LEU A 427 24.23 -15.16 8.81
CA LEU A 427 23.13 -16.12 8.92
C LEU A 427 22.20 -16.06 7.70
N GLN A 428 21.99 -14.86 7.16
CA GLN A 428 21.33 -14.63 5.86
C GLN A 428 22.10 -15.32 4.71
N SER A 429 23.42 -15.15 4.65
CA SER A 429 24.29 -15.78 3.65
C SER A 429 24.29 -17.31 3.76
N VAL A 430 24.33 -17.85 4.98
CA VAL A 430 24.25 -19.31 5.22
C VAL A 430 22.88 -19.86 4.84
N LYS A 431 21.78 -19.17 5.18
CA LYS A 431 20.43 -19.54 4.73
C LYS A 431 20.32 -19.54 3.21
N ASN A 432 20.81 -18.51 2.55
CA ASN A 432 20.79 -18.42 1.09
C ASN A 432 21.63 -19.54 0.46
N LYS A 433 22.83 -19.83 0.96
CA LYS A 433 23.65 -20.94 0.47
C LYS A 433 22.98 -22.31 0.68
N LEU A 434 22.33 -22.52 1.82
CA LEU A 434 21.56 -23.75 2.09
C LEU A 434 20.34 -23.86 1.18
N PHE A 435 19.60 -22.76 0.98
CA PHE A 435 18.44 -22.73 0.09
C PHE A 435 18.86 -23.02 -1.36
N THR A 436 19.92 -22.38 -1.86
CA THR A 436 20.49 -22.64 -3.19
C THR A 436 21.01 -24.08 -3.31
N ALA A 437 21.63 -24.64 -2.27
CA ALA A 437 22.08 -26.04 -2.27
C ALA A 437 20.92 -27.03 -2.32
N VAL A 438 19.82 -26.74 -1.62
CA VAL A 438 18.59 -27.55 -1.64
C VAL A 438 17.86 -27.42 -2.98
N LEU A 439 17.77 -26.22 -3.54
CA LEU A 439 17.18 -25.97 -4.85
C LEU A 439 17.97 -26.67 -5.96
N ASN A 440 19.31 -26.59 -5.91
CA ASN A 440 20.18 -27.28 -6.86
C ASN A 440 20.07 -28.80 -6.76
N ARG A 441 19.90 -29.35 -5.55
CA ARG A 441 19.60 -30.79 -5.34
C ARG A 441 18.22 -31.18 -5.90
N SER A 442 17.22 -30.32 -5.74
CA SER A 442 15.88 -30.56 -6.29
C SER A 442 15.86 -30.51 -7.81
N LEU A 443 16.59 -29.56 -8.42
CA LEU A 443 16.76 -29.43 -9.86
C LEU A 443 17.55 -30.61 -10.47
N THR A 444 18.58 -31.11 -9.78
CA THR A 444 19.32 -32.32 -10.23
C THR A 444 18.49 -33.59 -10.10
N LEU A 445 17.58 -33.69 -9.12
CA LEU A 445 16.61 -34.78 -9.03
C LEU A 445 15.55 -34.70 -10.13
N PHE A 446 15.09 -33.50 -10.49
CA PHE A 446 14.12 -33.27 -11.57
C PHE A 446 14.70 -33.59 -12.95
N THR A 447 15.95 -33.20 -13.23
CA THR A 447 16.64 -33.54 -14.49
C THR A 447 16.92 -35.04 -14.59
N ARG A 448 17.27 -35.72 -13.49
CA ARG A 448 17.39 -37.19 -13.48
C ARG A 448 16.06 -37.90 -13.74
N TYR A 449 14.94 -37.33 -13.28
CA TYR A 449 13.60 -37.88 -13.55
C TYR A 449 13.17 -37.72 -15.01
N GLN A 450 13.52 -36.60 -15.65
CA GLN A 450 13.25 -36.39 -17.08
C GLN A 450 14.11 -37.30 -17.98
N VAL A 451 15.39 -37.52 -17.63
CA VAL A 451 16.26 -38.45 -18.38
C VAL A 451 15.76 -39.90 -18.29
N PHE A 452 15.23 -40.31 -17.13
CA PHE A 452 14.62 -41.64 -16.96
C PHE A 452 13.34 -41.85 -17.76
N GLN A 453 12.59 -40.78 -18.08
CA GLN A 453 11.39 -40.88 -18.92
C GLN A 453 11.71 -40.91 -20.42
N THR A 454 12.82 -40.32 -20.87
CA THR A 454 13.25 -40.42 -22.28
C THR A 454 13.93 -41.74 -22.64
N GLU A 455 14.47 -42.49 -21.69
CA GLU A 455 15.07 -43.82 -21.93
C GLU A 455 14.05 -44.98 -21.95
N GLN A 456 12.77 -44.74 -21.61
CA GLN A 456 11.70 -45.75 -21.74
C GLN A 456 10.92 -45.69 -23.07
N PHE A 457 11.29 -44.79 -23.98
CA PHE A 457 10.66 -44.63 -25.29
C PHE A 457 11.63 -44.81 -26.48
N TRP A 458 12.67 -45.62 -26.30
CA TRP A 458 13.49 -46.15 -27.40
C TRP A 458 13.55 -47.68 -27.34
#